data_AF-A0A970MF91-F1
#
_entry.id   AF-A0A970MF91-F1
#
_cell.length_a   1.000
_cell.length_b   1.000
_cell.length_c   1.000
_cell.angle_alpha   90.00
_cell.angle_beta   90.00
_cell.angle_gamma   90.00
#
_symmetry.space_group_name_H-M   'P 1'
#
loop_
_entity.id
_entity.type
_entity.pdbx_description
1 polymer ?
#
loop_
_entity_poly.entity_id
_entity_poly.type
_entity_poly.pdbx_seq_one_letter_code
_entity_poly.pdbx_strand_id
1 'polypeptide(L)'
;MKINQFSHKINPKDNTLYIYMVCLVPKESPVKLRDEFNQFLPAGWVRLEWERPDDPQVSFFRVYRVEVPYFSDNDDYSRFKWNMVADNVRYTVYSEKVDQNCAHFYYYKVTSVSIWGEESEGTVSQYRVPATVALQVPAMMVPFSKKSQYQINWLGVPHANKYIIYRKLLPRSIDYTEKALVES
;
A
#
# COMPACT_ATOMS: atom_id res chain seq x y z
N MET A 1 4.92 5.43 16.35
CA MET A 1 4.87 6.30 15.15
C MET A 1 6.28 6.33 14.56
N LYS A 2 6.47 6.00 13.28
CA LYS A 2 7.81 5.89 12.67
C LYS A 2 8.20 7.24 12.05
N ILE A 3 9.32 7.80 12.48
CA ILE A 3 9.85 9.06 11.95
C ILE A 3 10.79 8.72 10.79
N ASN A 4 10.52 9.28 9.61
CA ASN A 4 11.41 9.15 8.45
C ASN A 4 12.35 10.35 8.39
N GLN A 5 13.60 10.11 7.99
CA GLN A 5 14.64 11.13 7.96
C GLN A 5 15.40 11.09 6.63
N PHE A 6 15.63 12.27 6.05
CA PHE A 6 16.58 12.48 4.96
C PHE A 6 17.59 13.56 5.36
N SER A 7 18.87 13.30 5.08
CA SER A 7 19.98 14.20 5.42
C SER A 7 20.79 14.53 4.16
N HIS A 8 21.03 15.82 3.92
CA HIS A 8 21.81 16.30 2.79
C HIS A 8 22.94 17.23 3.25
N LYS A 9 24.18 16.93 2.85
CA LYS A 9 25.36 17.79 3.11
C LYS A 9 25.34 19.00 2.20
N ILE A 10 25.57 20.18 2.77
CA ILE A 10 25.64 21.44 2.04
C ILE A 10 26.94 22.18 2.33
N ASN A 11 27.39 22.95 1.34
CA ASN A 11 28.53 23.83 1.50
C ASN A 11 28.03 25.24 1.84
N PRO A 12 28.28 25.78 3.04
CA PRO A 12 27.67 27.03 3.51
C PRO A 12 28.10 28.30 2.76
N LYS A 13 29.06 28.20 1.84
CA LYS A 13 29.49 29.30 0.96
C LYS A 13 28.54 29.54 -0.23
N ASP A 14 27.65 28.59 -0.53
CA ASP A 14 26.64 28.74 -1.57
C ASP A 14 25.41 29.46 -1.00
N ASN A 15 25.19 30.70 -1.43
CA ASN A 15 24.11 31.58 -0.99
C ASN A 15 22.75 31.20 -1.63
N THR A 16 22.38 29.91 -1.54
CA THR A 16 21.34 29.29 -2.38
C THR A 16 20.19 28.70 -1.56
N LEU A 17 18.96 28.91 -2.02
CA LEU A 17 17.74 28.36 -1.42
C LEU A 17 17.43 26.97 -1.97
N TYR A 18 17.12 26.02 -1.08
CA TYR A 18 16.78 24.63 -1.44
C TYR A 18 15.32 24.35 -1.10
N ILE A 19 14.50 24.06 -2.12
CA ILE A 19 13.13 23.57 -1.93
C ILE A 19 13.12 22.06 -2.08
N TYR A 20 12.45 21.37 -1.16
CA TYR A 20 12.27 19.93 -1.18
C TYR A 20 10.79 19.59 -1.33
N MET A 21 10.45 18.74 -2.31
CA MET A 21 9.09 18.26 -2.55
C MET A 21 9.07 16.74 -2.40
N VAL A 22 8.21 16.22 -1.53
CA VAL A 22 8.13 14.79 -1.23
C VAL A 22 6.89 14.18 -1.89
N CYS A 23 7.07 13.34 -2.92
CA CYS A 23 5.99 12.66 -3.64
C CYS A 23 5.90 11.18 -3.29
N LEU A 24 4.69 10.65 -3.27
CA LEU A 24 4.40 9.23 -3.05
C LEU A 24 4.26 8.54 -4.40
N VAL A 25 4.86 7.36 -4.55
CA VAL A 25 4.72 6.54 -5.76
C VAL A 25 4.22 5.14 -5.40
N PRO A 26 3.08 4.69 -5.96
CA PRO A 26 2.62 3.32 -5.79
C PRO A 26 3.59 2.36 -6.47
N LYS A 27 3.83 1.19 -5.87
CA LYS A 27 4.64 0.14 -6.51
C LYS A 27 3.87 -0.41 -7.71
N GLU A 28 4.46 -0.33 -8.89
CA GLU A 28 4.16 -1.31 -9.94
C GLU A 28 4.78 -2.64 -9.51
N SER A 29 3.94 -3.66 -9.39
CA SER A 29 4.35 -5.02 -9.08
C SER A 29 4.92 -5.67 -10.34
N PRO A 30 6.13 -6.29 -10.30
CA PRO A 30 6.67 -7.03 -11.43
C PRO A 30 6.02 -8.42 -11.48
N VAL A 31 4.70 -8.48 -11.58
CA VAL A 31 4.00 -9.74 -11.81
C VAL A 31 3.70 -9.76 -13.29
N LYS A 32 4.29 -10.72 -14.00
CA LYS A 32 3.77 -11.18 -15.29
C LYS A 32 2.34 -11.62 -15.01
N LEU A 33 1.39 -10.71 -15.22
CA LEU A 33 -0.04 -10.96 -15.14
C LEU A 33 -0.30 -12.13 -16.08
N ARG A 34 -0.52 -13.33 -15.51
CA ARG A 34 -1.24 -14.37 -16.22
C ARG A 34 -2.62 -13.76 -16.49
N ASP A 35 -2.96 -13.67 -17.76
CA ASP A 35 -4.05 -12.90 -18.39
C ASP A 35 -5.49 -13.23 -17.93
N GLU A 36 -5.72 -13.74 -16.71
CA GLU A 36 -7.04 -14.26 -16.33
C GLU A 36 -7.73 -13.54 -15.16
N PHE A 37 -7.05 -12.67 -14.41
CA PHE A 37 -7.66 -12.04 -13.21
C PHE A 37 -7.65 -10.50 -13.18
N ASN A 38 -7.57 -9.86 -14.34
CA ASN A 38 -7.84 -8.43 -14.49
C ASN A 38 -9.33 -8.16 -14.83
N GLN A 39 -10.28 -8.89 -14.23
CA GLN A 39 -11.62 -8.34 -14.11
C GLN A 39 -11.56 -7.23 -13.07
N PHE A 40 -11.34 -6.02 -13.57
CA PHE A 40 -11.62 -4.78 -12.86
C PHE A 40 -13.08 -4.84 -12.40
N LEU A 41 -13.35 -5.39 -11.22
CA LEU A 41 -14.67 -5.32 -10.60
C LEU A 41 -14.80 -3.88 -10.08
N PRO A 42 -15.56 -3.00 -10.75
CA PRO A 42 -15.54 -1.56 -10.49
C PRO A 42 -16.29 -1.18 -9.21
N ALA A 43 -16.32 -2.05 -8.19
CA ALA A 43 -17.22 -1.91 -7.05
C ALA A 43 -16.63 -2.34 -5.69
N GLY A 44 -15.33 -2.66 -5.59
CA GLY A 44 -14.74 -3.08 -4.32
C GLY A 44 -15.25 -4.43 -3.83
N TRP A 45 -15.28 -5.42 -4.72
CA TRP A 45 -15.64 -6.79 -4.37
C TRP A 45 -14.52 -7.76 -4.72
N VAL A 46 -14.24 -8.68 -3.82
CA VAL A 46 -13.49 -9.90 -4.09
C VAL A 46 -14.50 -10.98 -4.46
N ARG A 47 -14.23 -11.72 -5.53
CA ARG A 47 -14.96 -12.94 -5.89
C ARG A 47 -13.98 -14.10 -5.97
N LEU A 48 -14.26 -15.15 -5.23
CA LEU A 48 -13.53 -16.42 -5.23
C LEU A 48 -14.42 -17.45 -5.89
N GLU A 49 -13.83 -18.25 -6.76
CA GLU A 49 -14.45 -19.40 -7.40
C GLU A 49 -13.52 -20.58 -7.28
N TRP A 50 -14.06 -21.76 -7.01
CA TRP A 50 -13.30 -23.00 -6.91
C TRP A 50 -14.09 -24.16 -7.52
N GLU A 51 -13.42 -25.27 -7.76
CA GLU A 51 -14.10 -26.48 -8.23
C GLU A 51 -14.60 -27.30 -7.04
N ARG A 52 -15.81 -27.85 -7.14
CA ARG A 52 -16.32 -28.78 -6.12
C ARG A 52 -15.57 -30.10 -6.28
N PRO A 53 -14.93 -30.63 -5.22
CA PRO A 53 -14.35 -31.96 -5.28
C PRO A 53 -15.42 -33.03 -5.55
N ASP A 54 -15.08 -34.07 -6.31
CA ASP A 54 -15.97 -35.21 -6.62
C ASP A 54 -16.27 -36.11 -5.40
N ASP A 55 -15.76 -35.77 -4.22
CA ASP A 55 -15.97 -36.52 -3.00
C ASP A 55 -17.40 -36.31 -2.45
N PRO A 56 -18.23 -37.37 -2.38
CA PRO A 56 -19.59 -37.28 -1.88
C PRO A 56 -19.68 -36.93 -0.39
N GLN A 57 -18.58 -37.03 0.36
CA GLN A 57 -18.53 -36.68 1.77
C GLN A 57 -18.50 -35.17 1.99
N VAL A 58 -18.23 -34.36 0.96
CA VAL A 58 -18.19 -32.89 1.06
C VAL A 58 -19.59 -32.32 1.31
N SER A 59 -19.77 -31.78 2.51
CA SER A 59 -21.03 -31.19 2.97
C SER A 59 -21.12 -29.70 2.62
N PHE A 60 -20.11 -28.92 3.02
CA PHE A 60 -20.02 -27.48 2.80
C PHE A 60 -18.56 -27.03 2.76
N PHE A 61 -18.34 -25.74 2.49
CA PHE A 61 -17.03 -25.11 2.46
C PHE A 61 -16.91 -24.04 3.55
N ARG A 62 -15.67 -23.84 4.01
CA ARG A 62 -15.27 -22.71 4.85
C ARG A 62 -14.29 -21.84 4.10
N VAL A 63 -14.42 -20.54 4.27
CA VAL A 63 -13.51 -19.56 3.68
C VAL A 63 -12.80 -18.83 4.80
N TYR A 64 -11.48 -18.82 4.71
CA TYR A 64 -10.59 -18.12 5.60
C TYR A 64 -9.87 -17.01 4.85
N ARG A 65 -9.53 -15.94 5.57
CA ARG A 65 -8.79 -14.79 5.07
C ARG A 65 -7.70 -14.39 6.04
N VAL A 66 -6.56 -13.98 5.50
CA VAL A 66 -5.53 -13.25 6.23
C VAL A 66 -5.09 -12.03 5.42
N GLU A 67 -4.86 -10.92 6.12
CA GLU A 67 -4.34 -9.69 5.52
C GLU A 67 -2.85 -9.58 5.82
N VAL A 68 -2.07 -9.26 4.78
CA VAL A 68 -0.62 -9.04 4.89
C VAL A 68 -0.25 -7.64 4.38
N PRO A 69 0.89 -7.08 4.81
CA PRO A 69 1.34 -5.77 4.30
C PRO A 69 1.80 -5.81 2.83
N TYR A 70 2.30 -6.95 2.37
CA TYR A 70 2.75 -7.19 0.99
C TYR A 70 2.87 -8.70 0.75
N PHE A 71 2.77 -9.12 -0.51
CA PHE A 71 3.06 -10.50 -0.90
C PHE A 71 4.57 -10.76 -0.97
N SER A 72 5.00 -11.93 -0.50
CA SER A 72 6.35 -12.45 -0.64
C SER A 72 6.31 -13.81 -1.33
N ASP A 73 7.30 -14.08 -2.19
CA ASP A 73 7.40 -15.36 -2.91
C ASP A 73 7.74 -16.54 -1.97
N ASN A 74 8.20 -16.26 -0.76
CA ASN A 74 8.60 -17.25 0.25
C ASN A 74 7.72 -17.18 1.51
N ASP A 75 6.44 -16.81 1.36
CA ASP A 75 5.49 -16.78 2.46
C ASP A 75 5.08 -18.20 2.88
N ASP A 76 5.24 -18.51 4.17
CA ASP A 76 4.79 -19.76 4.77
C ASP A 76 3.35 -19.62 5.30
N TYR A 77 2.42 -20.24 4.58
CA TYR A 77 0.98 -20.23 4.88
C TYR A 77 0.62 -20.85 6.24
N SER A 78 1.49 -21.69 6.80
CA SER A 78 1.29 -22.35 8.10
C SER A 78 1.41 -21.37 9.26
N ARG A 79 2.16 -20.28 9.07
CA ARG A 79 2.37 -19.22 10.07
C ARG A 79 1.27 -18.17 10.07
N PHE A 80 0.40 -18.20 9.07
CA PHE A 80 -0.67 -17.24 8.96
C PHE A 80 -1.76 -17.50 10.00
N LYS A 81 -2.16 -16.43 10.68
CA LYS A 81 -3.32 -16.46 11.56
C LYS A 81 -4.58 -16.26 10.71
N TRP A 82 -5.10 -17.36 10.19
CA TRP A 82 -6.30 -17.40 9.38
C TRP A 82 -7.53 -16.95 10.18
N ASN A 83 -8.29 -16.00 9.64
CA ASN A 83 -9.59 -15.61 10.18
C ASN A 83 -10.69 -16.23 9.32
N MET A 84 -11.63 -16.93 9.93
CA MET A 84 -12.79 -17.45 9.22
C MET A 84 -13.70 -16.29 8.82
N VAL A 85 -13.98 -16.15 7.52
CA VAL A 85 -14.85 -15.09 6.97
C VAL A 85 -16.19 -15.64 6.48
N ALA A 86 -16.25 -16.93 6.14
CA ALA A 86 -17.50 -17.61 5.83
C ALA A 86 -17.48 -19.06 6.30
N ASP A 87 -18.64 -19.52 6.75
CA ASP A 87 -18.91 -20.91 7.15
C ASP A 87 -20.17 -21.42 6.45
N ASN A 88 -20.30 -22.75 6.34
CA ASN A 88 -21.45 -23.42 5.73
C ASN A 88 -21.75 -22.94 4.30
N VAL A 89 -20.71 -22.64 3.52
CA VAL A 89 -20.86 -22.22 2.13
C VAL A 89 -21.16 -23.45 1.28
N ARG A 90 -22.34 -23.52 0.66
CA ARG A 90 -22.76 -24.68 -0.14
C ARG A 90 -22.43 -24.56 -1.63
N TYR A 91 -22.24 -23.33 -2.08
CA TYR A 91 -21.88 -23.00 -3.45
C TYR A 91 -20.37 -22.92 -3.60
N THR A 92 -19.88 -23.08 -4.82
CA THR A 92 -18.46 -22.99 -5.16
C THR A 92 -17.98 -21.57 -5.42
N VAL A 93 -18.73 -20.59 -4.92
CA VAL A 93 -18.48 -19.17 -5.13
C VAL A 93 -18.66 -18.44 -3.80
N TYR A 94 -17.70 -17.56 -3.50
CA TYR A 94 -17.77 -16.63 -2.37
C TYR A 94 -17.45 -15.22 -2.85
N SER A 95 -18.17 -14.24 -2.33
CA SER A 95 -17.91 -12.83 -2.64
C SER A 95 -18.00 -11.97 -1.40
N GLU A 96 -17.07 -11.03 -1.27
CA GLU A 96 -17.01 -10.10 -0.14
C GLU A 96 -16.73 -8.69 -0.63
N LYS A 97 -17.36 -7.70 0.02
CA LYS A 97 -17.05 -6.30 -0.20
C LYS A 97 -15.77 -5.93 0.55
N VAL A 98 -14.87 -5.23 -0.11
CA VAL A 98 -13.57 -4.82 0.44
C VAL A 98 -13.39 -3.33 0.34
N ASP A 99 -12.69 -2.75 1.33
CA ASP A 99 -12.27 -1.36 1.27
C ASP A 99 -11.24 -1.16 0.15
N GLN A 100 -11.39 -0.06 -0.59
CA GLN A 100 -10.50 0.35 -1.67
C GLN A 100 -9.84 1.72 -1.40
N ASN A 101 -9.98 2.25 -0.18
CA ASN A 101 -9.32 3.49 0.22
C ASN A 101 -7.79 3.35 0.16
N CYS A 102 -7.24 2.21 0.59
CA CYS A 102 -5.84 1.88 0.44
C CYS A 102 -5.65 0.50 -0.20
N ALA A 103 -4.41 0.18 -0.54
CA ALA A 103 -4.09 -1.10 -1.17
C ALA A 103 -4.01 -2.18 -0.11
N HIS A 104 -4.76 -3.26 -0.31
CA HIS A 104 -4.79 -4.41 0.59
C HIS A 104 -4.30 -5.67 -0.13
N PHE A 105 -3.66 -6.55 0.64
CA PHE A 105 -3.13 -7.81 0.16
C PHE A 105 -3.73 -8.93 1.03
N TYR A 106 -4.56 -9.76 0.41
CA TYR A 106 -5.23 -10.86 1.10
C TYR A 106 -4.76 -12.19 0.57
N TYR A 107 -4.59 -13.15 1.48
CA TYR A 107 -4.65 -14.56 1.15
C TYR A 107 -6.00 -15.09 1.58
N TYR A 108 -6.63 -15.85 0.68
CA TYR A 108 -7.82 -16.61 0.96
C TYR A 108 -7.49 -18.10 0.97
N LYS A 109 -8.07 -18.83 1.91
CA LYS A 109 -7.98 -20.28 2.00
C LYS A 109 -9.39 -20.85 2.02
N VAL A 110 -9.68 -21.75 1.09
CA VAL A 110 -10.98 -22.45 1.04
C VAL A 110 -10.76 -23.88 1.46
N THR A 111 -11.47 -24.34 2.48
CA THR A 111 -11.47 -25.75 2.92
C THR A 111 -12.83 -26.38 2.63
N SER A 112 -12.81 -27.66 2.24
CA SER A 112 -14.01 -28.49 2.21
C SER A 112 -14.20 -29.14 3.57
N VAL A 113 -15.46 -29.22 4.01
CA VAL A 113 -15.85 -29.82 5.29
C VAL A 113 -16.71 -31.04 5.04
N SER A 114 -16.33 -32.18 5.63
CA SER A 114 -17.06 -33.43 5.50
C SER A 114 -18.34 -33.44 6.34
N ILE A 115 -19.23 -34.40 6.10
CA ILE A 115 -20.41 -34.64 6.96
C ILE A 115 -20.04 -34.93 8.43
N TRP A 116 -18.79 -35.32 8.69
CA TRP A 116 -18.25 -35.62 10.02
C TRP A 116 -17.54 -34.42 10.65
N GLY A 117 -17.51 -33.27 9.97
CA GLY A 117 -16.88 -32.04 10.45
C GLY A 117 -15.37 -31.98 10.25
N GLU A 118 -14.78 -32.90 9.47
CA GLU A 118 -13.35 -32.85 9.13
C GLU A 118 -13.09 -31.85 8.01
N GLU A 119 -12.02 -31.06 8.15
CA GLU A 119 -11.60 -30.07 7.15
C GLU A 119 -10.43 -30.59 6.33
N SER A 120 -10.45 -30.34 5.02
CA SER A 120 -9.30 -30.58 4.15
C SER A 120 -8.20 -29.53 4.33
N GLU A 121 -7.01 -29.82 3.78
CA GLU A 121 -5.90 -28.86 3.75
C GLU A 121 -6.26 -27.53 3.07
N GLY A 122 -7.19 -27.58 2.10
CA GLY A 122 -7.74 -26.43 1.40
C GLY A 122 -6.81 -25.83 0.34
N THR A 123 -7.36 -24.98 -0.52
CA THR A 123 -6.63 -24.26 -1.57
C THR A 123 -6.41 -22.81 -1.16
N VAL A 124 -5.19 -22.30 -1.36
CA VAL A 124 -4.82 -20.91 -1.07
C VAL A 124 -4.79 -20.09 -2.36
N SER A 125 -5.36 -18.88 -2.33
CA SER A 125 -5.32 -17.94 -3.44
C SER A 125 -4.95 -16.54 -2.96
N GLN A 126 -4.18 -15.83 -3.79
CA GLN A 126 -3.73 -14.48 -3.53
C GLN A 126 -4.68 -13.47 -4.18
N TYR A 127 -5.05 -12.42 -3.46
CA TYR A 127 -5.89 -11.36 -4.00
C TYR A 127 -5.37 -9.98 -3.60
N ARG A 128 -5.07 -9.15 -4.61
CA ARG A 128 -4.66 -7.76 -4.40
C ARG A 128 -5.82 -6.82 -4.69
N VAL A 129 -6.16 -5.99 -3.71
CA VAL A 129 -7.14 -4.92 -3.88
C VAL A 129 -6.38 -3.63 -4.22
N PRO A 130 -6.64 -3.00 -5.39
CA PRO A 130 -6.01 -1.75 -5.75
C PRO A 130 -6.59 -0.59 -4.92
N ALA A 131 -5.73 0.37 -4.57
CA ALA A 131 -6.18 1.63 -3.99
C ALA A 131 -6.81 2.49 -5.09
N THR A 132 -8.00 3.04 -4.79
CA THR A 132 -8.69 3.98 -5.68
C THR A 132 -8.54 5.44 -5.23
N VAL A 133 -8.12 5.64 -3.97
CA VAL A 133 -7.92 6.96 -3.37
C VAL A 133 -6.44 7.30 -3.34
N ALA A 134 -6.12 8.56 -3.67
CA ALA A 134 -4.76 9.08 -3.56
C ALA A 134 -4.29 9.10 -2.10
N LEU A 135 -3.02 8.78 -1.87
CA LEU A 135 -2.44 8.83 -0.52
C LEU A 135 -2.43 10.27 0.02
N GLN A 136 -2.59 10.40 1.33
CA GLN A 136 -2.56 11.69 2.01
C GLN A 136 -1.19 12.38 1.83
N VAL A 137 -1.21 13.70 1.69
CA VAL A 137 0.02 14.51 1.62
C VAL A 137 0.76 14.41 2.96
N PRO A 138 2.09 14.19 2.98
CA PRO A 138 2.88 14.16 4.20
C PRO A 138 2.71 15.45 5.01
N ALA A 139 2.26 15.34 6.26
CA ALA A 139 2.11 16.46 7.17
C ALA A 139 3.43 16.76 7.92
N MET A 140 3.54 18.01 8.40
CA MET A 140 4.64 18.50 9.24
C MET A 140 6.02 18.35 8.61
N MET A 141 6.20 18.86 7.39
CA MET A 141 7.54 19.04 6.83
C MET A 141 8.26 20.15 7.60
N VAL A 142 9.16 19.78 8.50
CA VAL A 142 9.96 20.74 9.28
C VAL A 142 11.41 20.67 8.80
N PRO A 143 11.91 21.71 8.12
CA PRO A 143 13.32 21.81 7.77
C PRO A 143 14.12 22.21 9.01
N PHE A 144 15.13 21.42 9.34
CA PHE A 144 16.15 21.73 10.34
C PHE A 144 17.47 22.03 9.64
N SER A 145 17.93 23.27 9.75
CA SER A 145 19.25 23.67 9.28
C SER A 145 20.26 23.44 10.41
N LYS A 146 21.11 22.42 10.27
CA LYS A 146 22.30 22.24 11.12
C LYS A 146 23.51 22.85 10.41
N LYS A 147 24.58 23.16 11.15
CA LYS A 147 25.85 23.57 10.53
C LYS A 147 26.26 22.53 9.48
N SER A 148 26.30 22.96 8.21
CA SER A 148 26.70 22.18 7.04
C SER A 148 25.73 21.06 6.57
N GLN A 149 24.50 20.97 7.10
CA GLN A 149 23.52 19.97 6.67
C GLN A 149 22.09 20.48 6.76
N TYR A 150 21.28 20.17 5.74
CA TYR A 150 19.82 20.27 5.83
C TYR A 150 19.25 18.90 6.22
N GLN A 151 18.47 18.89 7.28
CA GLN A 151 17.70 17.74 7.73
C GLN A 151 16.23 18.06 7.54
N ILE A 152 15.47 17.14 6.94
CA ILE A 152 14.02 17.29 6.78
C ILE A 152 13.37 16.13 7.49
N ASN A 153 12.46 16.46 8.38
CA ASN A 153 11.64 15.49 9.09
C ASN A 153 10.19 15.65 8.63
N TRP A 154 9.48 14.53 8.46
CA TRP A 154 8.05 14.51 8.15
C TRP A 154 7.40 13.33 8.86
N LEU A 155 6.08 13.43 9.07
CA LEU A 155 5.31 12.29 9.57
C LEU A 155 5.14 11.25 8.47
N GLY A 156 5.33 9.99 8.83
CA GLY A 156 5.02 8.88 7.94
C GLY A 156 3.52 8.87 7.60
N VAL A 157 3.21 8.86 6.32
CA VAL A 157 1.85 8.64 5.82
C VAL A 157 1.54 7.13 5.92
N PRO A 158 0.40 6.73 6.53
CA PRO A 158 -0.01 5.33 6.53
C PRO A 158 -0.07 4.75 5.12
N HIS A 159 0.32 3.48 4.95
CA HIS A 159 0.33 2.77 3.66
C HIS A 159 1.30 3.35 2.59
N ALA A 160 2.14 4.33 2.94
CA ALA A 160 3.19 4.82 2.06
C ALA A 160 4.44 3.92 2.09
N ASN A 161 4.77 3.34 0.94
CA ASN A 161 5.93 2.45 0.81
C ASN A 161 7.24 3.19 0.49
N LYS A 162 7.17 4.33 -0.21
CA LYS A 162 8.34 5.11 -0.64
C LYS A 162 8.01 6.60 -0.67
N TYR A 163 9.03 7.41 -0.38
CA TYR A 163 9.02 8.85 -0.53
C TYR A 163 10.04 9.24 -1.61
N ILE A 164 9.65 10.07 -2.57
CA ILE A 164 10.54 10.64 -3.58
C ILE A 164 10.74 12.11 -3.25
N ILE A 165 11.99 12.52 -3.06
CA ILE A 165 12.32 13.89 -2.67
C ILE A 165 12.93 14.60 -3.87
N TYR A 166 12.21 15.56 -4.43
CA TYR A 166 12.71 16.46 -5.47
C TYR A 166 13.34 17.68 -4.83
N ARG A 167 14.43 18.16 -5.40
CA ARG A 167 15.14 19.36 -4.95
C ARG A 167 15.26 20.36 -6.08
N LYS A 168 14.89 21.63 -5.85
CA LYS A 168 15.15 22.72 -6.78
C LYS A 168 15.95 23.83 -6.12
N LEU A 169 16.98 24.30 -6.82
CA LEU A 169 17.75 25.49 -6.49
C LEU A 169 16.97 26.69 -7.02
N LEU A 170 16.59 27.62 -6.15
CA LEU A 170 16.05 28.89 -6.59
C LEU A 170 17.16 29.95 -6.58
N PRO A 171 17.35 30.72 -7.66
CA PRO A 171 18.12 31.94 -7.60
C PRO A 171 17.41 32.89 -6.64
N ARG A 172 18.16 33.51 -5.72
CA ARG A 172 17.65 34.65 -4.96
C ARG A 172 17.32 35.73 -5.98
N SER A 173 16.08 36.22 -5.99
CA SER A 173 15.69 37.40 -6.76
C SER A 173 16.71 38.50 -6.51
N ILE A 174 17.36 38.97 -7.57
CA ILE A 174 18.14 40.21 -7.56
C ILE A 174 17.16 41.35 -7.23
N ASP A 175 17.59 42.22 -6.33
CA ASP A 175 16.97 43.45 -5.83
C ASP A 175 15.75 44.00 -6.57
N TYR A 176 14.63 44.17 -5.87
CA TYR A 176 13.71 45.27 -6.15
C TYR A 176 14.28 46.54 -5.53
N THR A 177 15.23 47.18 -6.23
CA THR A 177 15.48 48.61 -6.04
C THR A 177 14.35 49.35 -6.77
N GLU A 178 13.20 49.51 -6.12
CA GLU A 178 12.27 50.58 -6.49
C GLU A 178 12.66 51.84 -5.72
N LYS A 179 13.00 52.85 -6.51
CA LYS A 179 13.36 54.21 -6.11
C LYS A 179 12.34 54.78 -5.13
N ALA A 180 12.74 54.99 -3.88
CA ALA A 180 12.15 56.06 -3.08
C ALA A 180 12.78 57.37 -3.57
N LEU A 181 12.19 57.98 -4.60
CA LEU A 181 12.30 59.43 -4.78
C LEU A 181 11.46 60.06 -3.68
N VAL A 182 12.12 60.68 -2.70
CA VAL A 182 11.48 61.63 -1.79
C VAL A 182 12.04 63.00 -2.13
N GLU A 183 11.29 63.75 -2.94
CA GLU A 183 11.36 65.20 -3.02
C GLU A 183 9.95 65.75 -2.75
N SER A 184 9.78 66.34 -1.56
CA SER A 184 9.27 67.69 -1.30
C SER A 184 9.28 67.92 0.20
#